data_AF-A0A2D6HBK0-F1
#
_entry.id   AF-A0A2D6HBK0-F1
#
_cell.length_a   1.000
_cell.length_b   1.000
_cell.length_c   1.000
_cell.angle_alpha   90.00
_cell.angle_beta   90.00
_cell.angle_gamma   90.00
#
_symmetry.space_group_name_H-M   'P 1'
#
loop_
_entity.id
_entity.type
_entity.pdbx_description
1 polymer ?
#
loop_
_entity_poly.entity_id
_entity_poly.type
_entity_poly.pdbx_seq_one_letter_code
_entity_poly.pdbx_strand_id
1 'polypeptide(L)'
;MPASSKKKSSKKTPLRGKRFSPEQKEHALLLVASGVTRRKAAKAVGTTTESLRRWVIAAEASGSMPKPPQPAKEQQDAGEEAGTAATAEPTPSPYKPRDPGQGLASYEEEAIVELKQKHPSYGPAQVRAQLKRFKGWRLSIKAIRRVFKANGFETVHRGSRPQGPEPIRFEAPHRNALWMMDAAEMRICGGKFHLLVAIDDFSRFCVGHSLCDSPNSDAAVQVLRQAIARHGKPEAVRTDRGGAFTARKHEGDFARVLEAEMIDHIVGRSYHPQGGGKVEALIGTIRRELWDVEHFDDRARAQRRLSEFLGQYNERRAHMGIDGLTPADRYFGRADQVLAQIDAISRKRQGGLLLRDPSVFEELCPAATGAPVEVLRLCIVDGQMELRFCGARLPLGRIRG
;
A
#
# COMPACT_ATOMS: atom_id res chain seq x y z
N MET A 1 -3.15 -1.31 -63.59
CA MET A 1 -1.92 -1.00 -62.81
C MET A 1 -2.16 -1.40 -61.36
N PRO A 2 -1.29 -2.22 -60.75
CA PRO A 2 -1.63 -3.12 -59.65
C PRO A 2 -1.36 -2.56 -58.24
N ALA A 3 -1.99 -3.20 -57.26
CA ALA A 3 -1.57 -3.40 -55.86
C ALA A 3 -1.22 -2.19 -54.97
N SER A 4 -1.94 -2.09 -53.84
CA SER A 4 -1.25 -2.02 -52.53
C SER A 4 -2.16 -2.52 -51.40
N SER A 5 -2.13 -3.84 -51.21
CA SER A 5 -2.60 -4.53 -50.01
C SER A 5 -1.82 -4.05 -48.79
N LYS A 6 -2.44 -3.24 -47.92
CA LYS A 6 -1.90 -2.96 -46.59
C LYS A 6 -2.11 -4.19 -45.70
N LYS A 7 -1.03 -4.97 -45.55
CA LYS A 7 -0.89 -6.06 -44.56
C LYS A 7 -1.35 -5.59 -43.18
N LYS A 8 -2.46 -6.15 -42.68
CA LYS A 8 -2.82 -6.11 -41.26
C LYS A 8 -1.69 -6.77 -40.46
N SER A 9 -1.01 -6.02 -39.61
CA SER A 9 -0.08 -6.60 -38.64
C SER A 9 -0.89 -7.47 -37.67
N SER A 10 -0.70 -8.78 -37.73
CA SER A 10 -1.31 -9.71 -36.79
C SER A 10 -0.83 -9.36 -35.37
N LYS A 11 -1.75 -8.90 -34.52
CA LYS A 11 -1.52 -8.78 -33.08
C LYS A 11 -1.20 -10.18 -32.57
N LYS A 12 0.03 -10.36 -32.05
CA LYS A 12 0.45 -11.61 -31.39
C LYS A 12 -0.50 -11.91 -30.23
N THR A 13 -1.36 -12.90 -30.42
CA THR A 13 -2.16 -13.53 -29.36
C THR A 13 -1.24 -14.03 -28.24
N PRO A 14 -1.54 -13.78 -26.97
CA PRO A 14 -0.76 -14.34 -25.87
C PRO A 14 -0.89 -15.87 -25.92
N LEU A 15 0.24 -16.55 -26.10
CA LEU A 15 0.35 -18.02 -26.19
C LEU A 15 -0.01 -18.66 -24.84
N ARG A 16 -1.29 -18.81 -24.54
CA ARG A 16 -1.76 -19.60 -23.41
C ARG A 16 -1.84 -21.06 -23.88
N GLY A 17 -1.00 -21.92 -23.30
CA GLY A 17 -1.06 -23.37 -23.51
C GLY A 17 -0.03 -23.99 -24.45
N LYS A 18 1.04 -23.28 -24.85
CA LYS A 18 2.11 -23.92 -25.64
C LYS A 18 2.90 -24.87 -24.73
N ARG A 19 2.80 -26.19 -24.96
CA ARG A 19 3.69 -27.18 -24.34
C ARG A 19 5.07 -27.01 -24.98
N PHE A 20 6.07 -26.66 -24.18
CA PHE A 20 7.46 -26.55 -24.63
C PHE A 20 8.08 -27.94 -24.71
N SER A 21 8.78 -28.23 -25.81
CA SER A 21 9.49 -29.50 -25.98
C SER A 21 10.66 -29.61 -24.97
N PRO A 22 11.12 -30.83 -24.62
CA PRO A 22 12.30 -31.02 -23.78
C PRO A 22 13.52 -30.26 -24.30
N GLU A 23 13.79 -30.32 -25.60
CA GLU A 23 14.89 -29.61 -26.28
C GLU A 23 14.81 -28.09 -26.12
N GLN A 24 13.60 -27.51 -26.17
CA GLN A 24 13.41 -26.08 -25.96
C GLN A 24 13.71 -25.67 -24.52
N LYS A 25 13.41 -26.53 -23.55
CA LYS A 25 13.73 -26.27 -22.14
C LYS A 25 15.23 -26.37 -21.91
N GLU A 26 15.87 -27.38 -22.48
CA GLU A 26 17.31 -27.60 -22.39
C GLU A 26 18.11 -26.45 -23.01
N HIS A 27 17.74 -26.00 -24.21
CA HIS A 27 18.34 -24.82 -24.84
C HIS A 27 18.16 -23.55 -23.97
N ALA A 28 17.00 -23.38 -23.33
CA ALA A 28 16.78 -22.25 -22.43
C ALA A 28 17.68 -22.31 -21.18
N LEU A 29 17.92 -23.51 -20.65
CA LEU A 29 18.80 -23.74 -19.50
C LEU A 29 20.28 -23.54 -19.87
N LEU A 30 20.71 -24.00 -21.06
CA LEU A 30 22.05 -23.76 -21.60
C LEU A 30 22.37 -22.27 -21.73
N LEU A 31 21.42 -21.47 -22.21
CA LEU A 31 21.59 -20.01 -22.30
C LEU A 31 21.77 -19.38 -20.91
N VAL A 32 21.04 -19.85 -19.90
CA VAL A 32 21.19 -19.34 -18.53
C VAL A 32 22.53 -19.81 -17.93
N ALA A 33 22.93 -21.05 -18.17
CA ALA A 33 24.20 -21.61 -17.71
C ALA A 33 25.42 -20.93 -18.35
N SER A 34 25.31 -20.45 -19.59
CA SER A 34 26.35 -19.67 -20.27
C SER A 34 26.39 -18.18 -19.87
N GLY A 35 25.63 -17.77 -18.86
CA GLY A 35 25.66 -16.41 -18.30
C GLY A 35 24.68 -15.44 -18.96
N VAL A 36 23.81 -15.88 -19.88
CA VAL A 36 22.80 -15.01 -20.48
C VAL A 36 21.71 -14.71 -19.45
N THR A 37 21.43 -13.41 -19.25
CA THR A 37 20.35 -12.98 -18.35
C THR A 37 19.01 -13.66 -18.69
N ARG A 38 18.25 -14.08 -17.67
CA ARG A 38 16.95 -14.76 -17.82
C ARG A 38 15.97 -14.03 -18.75
N ARG A 39 16.02 -12.69 -18.81
CA ARG A 39 15.19 -11.90 -19.73
C ARG A 39 15.57 -12.11 -21.19
N LYS A 40 16.86 -12.15 -21.52
CA LYS A 40 17.36 -12.41 -22.88
C LYS A 40 17.12 -13.87 -23.28
N ALA A 41 17.38 -14.82 -22.38
CA ALA A 41 17.14 -16.24 -22.61
C ALA A 41 15.64 -16.56 -22.84
N ALA A 42 14.75 -15.99 -22.03
CA ALA A 42 13.30 -16.15 -22.20
C ALA A 42 12.80 -15.60 -23.55
N LYS A 43 13.36 -14.46 -23.99
CA LYS A 43 13.05 -13.87 -25.29
C LYS A 43 13.54 -14.74 -26.46
N ALA A 44 14.72 -15.34 -26.35
CA ALA A 44 15.31 -16.20 -27.38
C ALA A 44 14.49 -17.47 -27.61
N VAL A 45 14.00 -18.10 -26.54
CA VAL A 45 13.22 -19.35 -26.61
C VAL A 45 11.71 -19.10 -26.79
N GLY A 46 11.28 -17.83 -26.72
CA GLY A 46 9.86 -17.47 -26.83
C GLY A 46 9.03 -17.92 -25.63
N THR A 47 9.62 -17.90 -24.43
CA THR A 47 8.97 -18.23 -23.15
C THR A 47 8.87 -17.01 -22.23
N THR A 48 8.24 -17.17 -21.07
CA THR A 48 8.19 -16.12 -20.04
C THR A 48 9.35 -16.26 -19.06
N THR A 49 9.77 -15.15 -18.45
CA THR A 49 10.82 -15.15 -17.41
C THR A 49 10.44 -15.99 -16.20
N GLU A 50 9.14 -16.10 -15.89
CA GLU A 50 8.61 -16.92 -14.80
C GLU A 50 8.65 -18.42 -15.13
N SER A 51 8.34 -18.80 -16.37
CA SER A 51 8.49 -20.18 -16.85
C SER A 51 9.96 -20.62 -16.81
N LEU A 52 10.87 -19.76 -17.29
CA LEU A 52 12.30 -20.04 -17.28
C LEU A 52 12.85 -20.16 -15.84
N ARG A 53 12.39 -19.30 -14.92
CA ARG A 53 12.72 -19.40 -13.50
C ARG A 53 12.34 -20.75 -12.91
N ARG A 54 11.14 -21.26 -13.22
CA ARG A 54 10.69 -22.59 -12.75
C ARG A 54 11.52 -23.73 -13.31
N TRP A 55 11.94 -23.63 -14.57
CA TRP A 55 12.80 -24.65 -15.18
C TRP A 55 14.19 -24.68 -14.55
N VAL A 56 14.78 -23.51 -14.28
CA VAL A 56 16.09 -23.42 -13.60
C VAL A 56 16.01 -24.02 -12.20
N ILE A 57 15.00 -23.67 -11.39
CA ILE A 57 14.81 -24.24 -10.05
C ILE A 57 14.65 -25.77 -10.12
N ALA A 58 13.89 -26.28 -11.09
CA ALA A 58 13.69 -27.72 -11.25
C ALA A 58 14.97 -28.44 -11.70
N ALA A 59 15.78 -27.83 -12.57
CA ALA A 59 17.04 -28.39 -13.04
C ALA A 59 18.13 -28.34 -11.96
N GLU A 60 18.18 -27.28 -11.15
CA GLU A 60 19.06 -27.17 -9.97
C GLU A 60 18.70 -28.23 -8.92
N ALA A 61 17.41 -28.41 -8.63
CA ALA A 61 16.94 -29.40 -7.67
C ALA A 61 17.17 -30.87 -8.11
N SER A 62 17.24 -31.12 -9.43
CA SER A 62 17.48 -32.46 -9.99
C SER A 62 18.94 -32.71 -10.38
N GLY A 63 19.83 -31.73 -10.19
CA GLY A 63 21.22 -31.81 -10.65
C GLY A 63 21.38 -31.87 -12.18
N SER A 64 20.31 -31.61 -12.95
CA SER A 64 20.25 -31.70 -14.41
C SER A 64 20.58 -30.37 -15.10
N MET A 65 21.27 -29.45 -14.41
CA MET A 65 21.70 -28.20 -15.02
C MET A 65 22.81 -28.47 -16.06
N PRO A 66 22.61 -28.07 -17.32
CA PRO A 66 23.60 -28.32 -18.35
C PRO A 66 24.86 -27.48 -18.09
N LYS A 67 26.03 -28.11 -18.17
CA LYS A 67 27.32 -27.47 -17.99
C LYS A 67 27.59 -26.53 -19.18
N PRO A 68 28.05 -25.28 -18.95
CA PRO A 68 28.36 -24.38 -20.05
C PRO A 68 29.44 -24.99 -20.96
N PRO A 69 29.37 -24.77 -22.29
CA PRO A 69 30.43 -25.20 -23.19
C PRO A 69 31.75 -24.55 -22.76
N GLN A 70 32.78 -25.38 -22.50
CA GLN A 70 34.11 -24.90 -22.13
C GLN A 70 34.74 -24.17 -23.34
N PRO A 71 35.32 -22.98 -23.16
CA PRO A 71 36.18 -22.41 -24.18
C PRO A 71 37.46 -23.25 -24.34
N ALA A 72 37.98 -23.30 -25.57
CA ALA A 72 39.20 -24.01 -25.91
C ALA A 72 40.40 -23.53 -25.06
N LYS A 73 41.26 -24.49 -24.67
CA LYS A 73 42.45 -24.32 -23.84
C LYS A 73 43.52 -23.48 -24.54
N GLU A 74 44.02 -22.45 -23.87
CA GLU A 74 45.43 -22.02 -23.95
C GLU A 74 46.12 -22.36 -22.63
N GLN A 75 47.36 -22.83 -22.75
CA GLN A 75 48.14 -23.57 -21.76
C GLN A 75 48.96 -22.66 -20.82
N GLN A 76 49.50 -23.30 -19.76
CA GLN A 76 50.65 -22.91 -18.91
C GLN A 76 50.35 -21.96 -17.74
N ASP A 77 50.82 -22.15 -16.51
CA ASP A 77 51.57 -23.24 -15.85
C ASP A 77 51.55 -22.97 -14.32
N ALA A 78 51.92 -24.01 -13.56
CA ALA A 78 52.50 -24.02 -12.21
C ALA A 78 51.65 -23.79 -10.93
N GLY A 79 51.69 -24.81 -10.06
CA GLY A 79 51.81 -24.66 -8.60
C GLY A 79 50.66 -25.20 -7.74
N GLU A 80 50.81 -26.47 -7.29
CA GLU A 80 50.78 -26.96 -5.89
C GLU A 80 49.86 -26.27 -4.85
N GLU A 81 49.23 -26.91 -3.85
CA GLU A 81 48.96 -28.29 -3.44
C GLU A 81 47.96 -28.16 -2.26
N ALA A 82 47.07 -29.14 -2.12
CA ALA A 82 46.33 -29.60 -0.93
C ALA A 82 45.80 -28.61 0.14
N GLY A 83 44.47 -28.65 0.35
CA GLY A 83 43.83 -28.13 1.57
C GLY A 83 42.31 -28.31 1.57
N THR A 84 41.86 -29.49 1.99
CA THR A 84 40.46 -29.87 2.20
C THR A 84 39.76 -28.93 3.19
N ALA A 85 38.68 -28.26 2.78
CA ALA A 85 37.74 -27.60 3.69
C ALA A 85 36.30 -27.95 3.29
N ALA A 86 35.63 -28.70 4.16
CA ALA A 86 34.23 -29.06 4.04
C ALA A 86 33.36 -27.80 3.90
N THR A 87 32.61 -27.71 2.81
CA THR A 87 31.57 -26.70 2.62
C THR A 87 30.46 -26.92 3.65
N ALA A 88 30.51 -26.15 4.73
CA ALA A 88 29.36 -25.94 5.60
C ALA A 88 28.23 -25.34 4.76
N GLU A 89 27.06 -25.98 4.77
CA GLU A 89 25.84 -25.40 4.22
C GLU A 89 25.62 -24.01 4.82
N PRO A 90 25.24 -22.99 4.03
CA PRO A 90 24.98 -21.66 4.56
C PRO A 90 23.77 -21.73 5.49
N THR A 91 24.04 -21.68 6.79
CA THR A 91 23.03 -21.61 7.83
C THR A 91 22.21 -20.33 7.59
N PRO A 92 20.88 -20.41 7.47
CA PRO A 92 20.06 -19.24 7.21
C PRO A 92 20.19 -18.24 8.36
N SER A 93 20.39 -16.97 8.02
CA SER A 93 20.47 -15.88 8.99
C SER A 93 19.29 -15.92 9.97
N PRO A 94 19.52 -15.86 11.29
CA PRO A 94 18.48 -15.86 12.31
C PRO A 94 17.60 -14.59 12.26
N TYR A 95 17.94 -13.62 11.42
CA TYR A 95 17.19 -12.39 11.21
C TYR A 95 16.15 -12.48 10.07
N LYS A 96 15.90 -13.67 9.51
CA LYS A 96 14.78 -13.85 8.58
C LYS A 96 13.47 -13.78 9.37
N PRO A 97 12.56 -12.82 9.10
CA PRO A 97 11.27 -12.77 9.76
C PRO A 97 10.56 -14.12 9.61
N ARG A 98 10.02 -14.68 10.71
CA ARG A 98 9.29 -15.95 10.70
C ARG A 98 8.33 -16.00 9.51
N ASP A 99 8.42 -17.09 8.73
CA ASP A 99 7.55 -17.38 7.60
C ASP A 99 6.07 -17.36 8.07
N PRO A 100 5.09 -16.89 7.27
CA PRO A 100 3.67 -16.80 7.63
C PRO A 100 2.95 -18.15 7.87
N GLY A 101 3.69 -19.22 8.13
CA GLY A 101 3.24 -20.62 8.19
C GLY A 101 2.61 -21.04 9.51
N GLN A 102 2.83 -20.34 10.63
CA GLN A 102 2.19 -20.67 11.92
C GLN A 102 0.72 -20.19 12.02
N GLY A 103 0.14 -19.65 10.94
CA GLY A 103 -1.22 -19.13 10.98
C GLY A 103 -1.31 -17.82 11.76
N LEU A 104 -2.54 -17.32 11.93
CA LEU A 104 -2.81 -16.18 12.79
C LEU A 104 -3.12 -16.71 14.20
N ALA A 105 -2.71 -15.99 15.23
CA ALA A 105 -3.14 -16.29 16.59
C ALA A 105 -4.63 -15.97 16.78
N SER A 106 -5.30 -16.62 17.73
CA SER A 106 -6.74 -16.45 17.99
C SER A 106 -7.15 -14.98 18.15
N TYR A 107 -6.42 -14.22 18.97
CA TYR A 107 -6.67 -12.79 19.18
C TYR A 107 -6.51 -11.94 17.91
N GLU A 108 -5.72 -12.40 16.92
CA GLU A 108 -5.60 -11.73 15.63
C GLU A 108 -6.80 -12.02 14.74
N GLU A 109 -7.26 -13.27 14.73
CA GLU A 109 -8.47 -13.67 14.00
C GLU A 109 -9.71 -12.97 14.56
N GLU A 110 -9.88 -12.96 15.88
CA GLU A 110 -10.94 -12.25 16.59
C GLU A 110 -10.95 -10.76 16.23
N ALA A 111 -9.80 -10.09 16.26
CA ALA A 111 -9.70 -8.69 15.90
C ALA A 111 -9.99 -8.42 14.40
N ILE A 112 -9.66 -9.36 13.51
CA ILE A 112 -10.03 -9.27 12.09
C ILE A 112 -11.55 -9.39 11.93
N VAL A 113 -12.18 -10.34 12.61
CA VAL A 113 -13.63 -10.58 12.59
C VAL A 113 -14.36 -9.38 13.18
N GLU A 114 -13.95 -8.90 14.35
CA GLU A 114 -14.52 -7.72 15.03
C GLU A 114 -14.48 -6.50 14.12
N LEU A 115 -13.33 -6.23 13.48
CA LEU A 115 -13.20 -5.07 12.59
C LEU A 115 -14.09 -5.20 11.35
N LYS A 116 -14.26 -6.43 10.82
CA LYS A 116 -15.14 -6.70 9.68
C LYS A 116 -16.62 -6.58 10.05
N GLN A 117 -17.02 -7.01 11.24
CA GLN A 117 -18.39 -6.85 11.75
C GLN A 117 -18.72 -5.37 11.99
N LYS A 118 -17.79 -4.62 12.61
CA LYS A 118 -17.94 -3.17 12.83
C LYS A 118 -17.95 -2.38 11.51
N HIS A 119 -17.20 -2.84 10.51
CA HIS A 119 -17.11 -2.20 9.21
C HIS A 119 -17.31 -3.20 8.06
N PRO A 120 -18.58 -3.55 7.74
CA PRO A 120 -18.91 -4.57 6.74
C PRO A 120 -18.38 -4.26 5.34
N SER A 121 -18.17 -2.99 5.02
CA SER A 121 -17.62 -2.53 3.73
C SER A 121 -16.11 -2.73 3.58
N TYR A 122 -15.37 -3.00 4.67
CA TYR A 122 -13.92 -3.10 4.61
C TYR A 122 -13.48 -4.37 3.89
N GLY A 123 -12.66 -4.17 2.85
CA GLY A 123 -11.95 -5.25 2.17
C GLY A 123 -10.69 -5.67 2.94
N PRO A 124 -10.08 -6.82 2.58
CA PRO A 124 -8.88 -7.33 3.24
C PRO A 124 -7.70 -6.35 3.30
N ALA A 125 -7.54 -5.52 2.26
CA ALA A 125 -6.48 -4.51 2.21
C ALA A 125 -6.72 -3.38 3.22
N GLN A 126 -7.99 -2.96 3.40
CA GLN A 126 -8.36 -1.92 4.36
C GLN A 126 -8.23 -2.43 5.79
N VAL A 127 -8.68 -3.66 6.08
CA VAL A 127 -8.47 -4.31 7.38
C VAL A 127 -6.99 -4.39 7.74
N ARG A 128 -6.14 -4.81 6.79
CA ARG A 128 -4.69 -4.81 7.00
C ARG A 128 -4.16 -3.40 7.33
N ALA A 129 -4.62 -2.37 6.62
CA ALA A 129 -4.19 -0.99 6.84
C ALA A 129 -4.53 -0.52 8.27
N GLN A 130 -5.76 -0.79 8.72
CA GLN A 130 -6.21 -0.45 10.07
C GLN A 130 -5.40 -1.20 11.15
N LEU A 131 -5.21 -2.52 10.98
CA LEU A 131 -4.44 -3.32 11.95
C LEU A 131 -2.97 -2.89 12.02
N LYS A 132 -2.37 -2.52 10.89
CA LYS A 132 -1.02 -1.92 10.87
C LYS A 132 -1.03 -0.57 11.61
N ARG A 133 -1.97 0.32 11.29
CA ARG A 133 -2.03 1.68 11.82
C ARG A 133 -2.23 1.73 13.34
N PHE A 134 -3.14 0.92 13.86
CA PHE A 134 -3.58 1.02 15.26
C PHE A 134 -3.01 -0.05 16.17
N LYS A 135 -2.63 -1.22 15.63
CA LYS A 135 -2.04 -2.31 16.42
C LYS A 135 -0.57 -2.59 16.07
N GLY A 136 -0.01 -1.96 15.03
CA GLY A 136 1.33 -2.27 14.52
C GLY A 136 1.42 -3.66 13.88
N TRP A 137 0.29 -4.30 13.58
CA TRP A 137 0.26 -5.68 13.09
C TRP A 137 0.47 -5.74 11.58
N ARG A 138 1.59 -6.34 11.16
CA ARG A 138 1.95 -6.52 9.75
C ARG A 138 1.46 -7.87 9.23
N LEU A 139 0.14 -7.99 9.02
CA LEU A 139 -0.50 -9.24 8.57
C LEU A 139 -0.56 -9.36 7.04
N SER A 140 -0.54 -10.60 6.54
CA SER A 140 -0.70 -10.85 5.11
C SER A 140 -2.16 -10.71 4.67
N ILE A 141 -2.40 -10.13 3.48
CA ILE A 141 -3.75 -10.06 2.88
C ILE A 141 -4.32 -11.48 2.70
N LYS A 142 -3.47 -12.46 2.36
CA LYS A 142 -3.90 -13.85 2.18
C LYS A 142 -4.44 -14.46 3.47
N ALA A 143 -3.80 -14.20 4.61
CA ALA A 143 -4.28 -14.65 5.91
C ALA A 143 -5.63 -14.01 6.27
N ILE A 144 -5.77 -12.69 6.11
CA ILE A 144 -7.04 -11.99 6.33
C ILE A 144 -8.17 -12.54 5.44
N ARG A 145 -7.88 -12.81 4.17
CA ARG A 145 -8.84 -13.45 3.25
C ARG A 145 -9.27 -14.85 3.71
N ARG A 146 -8.35 -15.62 4.30
CA ARG A 146 -8.66 -16.94 4.86
C ARG A 146 -9.61 -16.81 6.04
N VAL A 147 -9.36 -15.88 6.96
CA VAL A 147 -10.26 -15.57 8.09
C VAL A 147 -11.63 -15.13 7.58
N PHE A 148 -11.67 -14.27 6.56
CA PHE A 148 -12.93 -13.86 5.95
C PHE A 148 -13.73 -15.06 5.43
N LYS A 149 -13.10 -15.93 4.64
CA LYS A 149 -13.74 -17.13 4.09
C LYS A 149 -14.22 -18.09 5.19
N ALA A 150 -13.40 -18.30 6.23
CA ALA A 150 -13.73 -19.19 7.34
C ALA A 150 -14.94 -18.70 8.16
N ASN A 151 -15.16 -17.39 8.23
CA ASN A 151 -16.27 -16.76 8.96
C ASN A 151 -17.44 -16.35 8.05
N GLY A 152 -17.49 -16.85 6.80
CA GLY A 152 -18.60 -16.57 5.88
C GLY A 152 -18.66 -15.13 5.34
N PHE A 153 -17.59 -14.34 5.48
CA PHE A 153 -17.54 -12.99 4.91
C PHE A 153 -17.22 -13.04 3.42
N GLU A 154 -18.21 -12.71 2.59
CA GLU A 154 -18.02 -12.58 1.15
C GLU A 154 -17.33 -11.26 0.78
N THR A 155 -16.41 -11.33 -0.19
CA THR A 155 -15.80 -10.14 -0.78
C THR A 155 -16.43 -9.86 -2.13
N VAL A 156 -17.26 -8.81 -2.22
CA VAL A 156 -17.82 -8.36 -3.49
C VAL A 156 -16.72 -7.71 -4.33
N HIS A 157 -16.30 -8.38 -5.39
CA HIS A 157 -15.37 -7.83 -6.37
C HIS A 157 -16.12 -6.91 -7.35
N ARG A 158 -16.13 -5.60 -7.09
CA ARG A 158 -16.64 -4.61 -8.04
C ARG A 158 -15.58 -4.33 -9.13
N GLY A 159 -15.52 -5.20 -10.14
CA GLY A 159 -14.82 -4.98 -11.40
C GLY A 159 -13.30 -5.19 -11.39
N SER A 160 -12.75 -5.40 -12.59
CA SER A 160 -11.30 -5.44 -12.84
C SER A 160 -10.70 -4.04 -12.86
N ARG A 161 -9.40 -3.93 -12.54
CA ARG A 161 -8.65 -2.66 -12.69
C ARG A 161 -8.82 -2.18 -14.15
N PRO A 162 -9.16 -0.90 -14.38
CA PRO A 162 -9.25 -0.35 -15.73
C PRO A 162 -7.99 -0.67 -16.53
N GLN A 163 -8.15 -1.21 -17.74
CA GLN A 163 -7.03 -1.46 -18.65
C GLN A 163 -6.62 -0.13 -19.31
N GLY A 164 -5.37 0.27 -19.13
CA GLY A 164 -4.83 1.51 -19.67
C GLY A 164 -3.45 1.83 -19.10
N PRO A 165 -2.80 2.91 -19.58
CA PRO A 165 -1.57 3.41 -18.98
C PRO A 165 -1.80 3.73 -17.49
N GLU A 166 -0.78 3.51 -16.66
CA GLU A 166 -0.89 3.86 -15.24
C GLU A 166 -1.16 5.37 -15.11
N PRO A 167 -2.20 5.77 -14.36
CA PRO A 167 -2.46 7.19 -14.14
C PRO A 167 -1.26 7.84 -13.46
N ILE A 168 -0.81 8.98 -13.99
CA ILE A 168 0.17 9.81 -13.30
C ILE A 168 -0.46 10.26 -11.99
N ARG A 169 0.17 9.91 -10.86
CA ARG A 169 -0.30 10.31 -9.54
C ARG A 169 0.17 11.72 -9.27
N PHE A 170 -0.75 12.67 -9.40
CA PHE A 170 -0.55 14.03 -8.94
C PHE A 170 -0.78 14.13 -7.43
N GLU A 171 0.08 14.88 -6.76
CA GLU A 171 -0.04 15.28 -5.37
C GLU A 171 0.42 16.73 -5.24
N ALA A 172 -0.41 17.54 -4.60
CA ALA A 172 -0.12 18.92 -4.29
C ALA A 172 1.05 18.99 -3.28
N PRO A 173 1.88 20.04 -3.35
CA PRO A 173 3.14 20.08 -2.60
C PRO A 173 2.97 20.15 -1.08
N HIS A 174 1.87 20.74 -0.58
CA HIS A 174 1.58 20.86 0.84
C HIS A 174 0.07 20.99 1.10
N ARG A 175 -0.32 20.96 2.38
CA ARG A 175 -1.71 21.20 2.81
C ARG A 175 -2.20 22.56 2.27
N ASN A 176 -3.48 22.62 1.92
CA ASN A 176 -4.15 23.81 1.38
C ASN A 176 -3.57 24.35 0.06
N ALA A 177 -2.59 23.69 -0.59
CA ALA A 177 -2.18 24.08 -1.94
C ALA A 177 -3.30 23.85 -2.96
N LEU A 178 -4.06 22.76 -2.81
CA LEU A 178 -5.16 22.43 -3.70
C LEU A 178 -6.29 21.74 -2.95
N TRP A 179 -7.47 22.34 -2.98
CA TRP A 179 -8.71 21.67 -2.60
C TRP A 179 -9.44 21.19 -3.85
N MET A 180 -10.00 19.98 -3.80
CA MET A 180 -10.88 19.45 -4.83
C MET A 180 -12.31 19.45 -4.30
N MET A 181 -13.23 20.04 -5.07
CA MET A 181 -14.65 20.05 -4.73
C MET A 181 -15.46 19.34 -5.79
N ASP A 182 -16.46 18.58 -5.35
CA ASP A 182 -17.36 17.83 -6.24
C ASP A 182 -18.73 17.63 -5.58
N ALA A 183 -19.73 17.35 -6.42
CA ALA A 183 -21.12 17.15 -6.03
C ALA A 183 -21.59 15.75 -6.45
N ALA A 184 -22.42 15.11 -5.63
CA ALA A 184 -22.95 13.78 -5.91
C ALA A 184 -24.41 13.64 -5.48
N GLU A 185 -25.27 13.09 -6.35
CA GLU A 185 -26.68 12.82 -6.00
C GLU A 185 -26.77 11.69 -4.94
N MET A 186 -27.48 11.95 -3.85
CA MET A 186 -27.71 11.02 -2.74
C MET A 186 -29.20 10.84 -2.53
N ARG A 187 -29.65 9.61 -2.31
CA ARG A 187 -31.05 9.31 -2.00
C ARG A 187 -31.28 9.30 -0.49
N ILE A 188 -32.32 9.98 -0.04
CA ILE A 188 -32.76 10.05 1.36
C ILE A 188 -34.30 10.00 1.32
N CYS A 189 -34.93 9.04 1.99
CA CYS A 189 -36.40 8.82 1.98
C CYS A 189 -37.04 8.71 0.58
N GLY A 190 -36.31 8.23 -0.42
CA GLY A 190 -36.78 8.24 -1.82
C GLY A 190 -36.70 9.60 -2.53
N GLY A 191 -36.39 10.68 -1.82
CA GLY A 191 -36.08 11.99 -2.37
C GLY A 191 -34.63 12.10 -2.87
N LYS A 192 -34.39 13.08 -3.73
CA LYS A 192 -33.07 13.40 -4.29
C LYS A 192 -32.44 14.57 -3.53
N PHE A 193 -31.27 14.33 -2.97
CA PHE A 193 -30.42 15.34 -2.35
C PHE A 193 -29.04 15.30 -2.99
N HIS A 194 -28.20 16.27 -2.66
CA HIS A 194 -26.88 16.42 -3.24
C HIS A 194 -25.85 16.57 -2.13
N LEU A 195 -24.83 15.73 -2.17
CA LEU A 195 -23.65 15.82 -1.33
C LEU A 195 -22.62 16.70 -2.02
N LEU A 196 -22.28 17.82 -1.40
CA LEU A 196 -21.08 18.60 -1.74
C LEU A 196 -19.96 18.23 -0.79
N VAL A 197 -18.77 17.96 -1.31
CA VAL A 197 -17.57 17.68 -0.51
C VAL A 197 -16.38 18.45 -1.04
N ALA A 198 -15.50 18.87 -0.13
CA ALA A 198 -14.22 19.50 -0.39
C ALA A 198 -13.12 18.68 0.29
N ILE A 199 -12.11 18.27 -0.46
CA ILE A 199 -10.98 17.48 0.04
C ILE A 199 -9.65 18.17 -0.27
N ASP A 200 -8.73 18.17 0.69
CA ASP A 200 -7.34 18.58 0.49
C ASP A 200 -6.58 17.50 -0.30
N ASP A 201 -5.97 17.89 -1.42
CA ASP A 201 -5.31 16.97 -2.35
C ASP A 201 -4.09 16.26 -1.73
N PHE A 202 -3.31 17.00 -0.95
CA PHE A 202 -2.06 16.53 -0.32
C PHE A 202 -2.33 15.47 0.77
N SER A 203 -3.26 15.76 1.68
CA SER A 203 -3.52 14.96 2.88
C SER A 203 -4.69 13.99 2.76
N ARG A 204 -5.58 14.18 1.77
CA ARG A 204 -6.90 13.54 1.68
C ARG A 204 -7.88 13.97 2.76
N PHE A 205 -7.60 15.04 3.49
CA PHE A 205 -8.48 15.51 4.55
C PHE A 205 -9.73 16.14 3.97
N CYS A 206 -10.91 15.69 4.40
CA CYS A 206 -12.16 16.35 4.05
C CYS A 206 -12.26 17.65 4.84
N VAL A 207 -12.11 18.78 4.15
CA VAL A 207 -12.10 20.13 4.76
C VAL A 207 -13.51 20.74 4.86
N GLY A 208 -14.47 20.22 4.10
CA GLY A 208 -15.84 20.71 4.13
C GLY A 208 -16.81 19.78 3.42
N HIS A 209 -18.06 19.79 3.88
CA HIS A 209 -19.15 19.01 3.29
C HIS A 209 -20.52 19.62 3.60
N SER A 210 -21.51 19.32 2.77
CA SER A 210 -22.92 19.66 3.01
C SER A 210 -23.85 18.74 2.25
N LEU A 211 -25.03 18.45 2.81
CA LEU A 211 -26.17 17.92 2.08
C LEU A 211 -27.14 19.05 1.75
N CYS A 212 -27.39 19.26 0.47
CA CYS A 212 -28.26 20.30 -0.07
C CYS A 212 -29.34 19.71 -0.99
N ASP A 213 -30.44 20.45 -1.17
CA ASP A 213 -31.54 20.02 -2.04
C ASP A 213 -31.14 20.12 -3.52
N SER A 214 -30.35 21.12 -3.87
CA SER A 214 -29.80 21.33 -5.22
C SER A 214 -28.31 21.67 -5.15
N PRO A 215 -27.48 21.16 -6.08
CA PRO A 215 -26.06 21.49 -6.14
C PRO A 215 -25.92 22.82 -6.89
N ASN A 216 -26.14 23.93 -6.18
CA ASN A 216 -26.05 25.28 -6.74
C ASN A 216 -24.81 26.02 -6.21
N SER A 217 -24.59 27.22 -6.76
CA SER A 217 -23.43 28.05 -6.40
C SER A 217 -23.44 28.46 -4.93
N ASP A 218 -24.59 28.86 -4.39
CA ASP A 218 -24.70 29.30 -2.99
C ASP A 218 -24.30 28.20 -2.01
N ALA A 219 -24.74 26.96 -2.27
CA ALA A 219 -24.36 25.81 -1.45
C ALA A 219 -22.86 25.52 -1.53
N ALA A 220 -22.26 25.63 -2.72
CA ALA A 220 -20.81 25.46 -2.90
C ALA A 220 -20.01 26.56 -2.17
N VAL A 221 -20.45 27.82 -2.27
CA VAL A 221 -19.84 28.96 -1.57
C VAL A 221 -19.95 28.81 -0.05
N GLN A 222 -21.10 28.35 0.46
CA GLN A 222 -21.28 28.11 1.88
C GLN A 222 -20.29 27.05 2.41
N VAL A 223 -20.12 25.94 1.69
CA VAL A 223 -19.13 24.90 2.04
C VAL A 223 -17.72 25.47 2.01
N LEU A 224 -17.37 26.21 0.96
CA LEU A 224 -16.05 26.85 0.81
C LEU A 224 -15.76 27.80 1.97
N ARG A 225 -16.65 28.76 2.27
CA ARG A 225 -16.45 29.75 3.34
C ARG A 225 -16.33 29.09 4.71
N GLN A 226 -17.15 28.09 5.00
CA GLN A 226 -17.04 27.33 6.25
C GLN A 226 -15.71 26.57 6.35
N ALA A 227 -15.24 25.98 5.25
CA ALA A 227 -13.95 25.32 5.21
C ALA A 227 -12.80 26.32 5.41
N ILE A 228 -12.82 27.47 4.71
CA ILE A 228 -11.82 28.54 4.86
C ILE A 228 -11.76 29.03 6.31
N ALA A 229 -12.91 29.28 6.94
CA ALA A 229 -12.97 29.76 8.32
C ALA A 229 -12.33 28.79 9.33
N ARG A 230 -12.38 27.47 9.08
CA ARG A 230 -11.82 26.45 9.97
C ARG A 230 -10.37 26.08 9.65
N HIS A 231 -10.02 26.10 8.39
CA HIS A 231 -8.81 25.44 7.87
C HIS A 231 -7.83 26.41 7.21
N GLY A 232 -8.21 27.68 7.08
CA GLY A 232 -7.48 28.66 6.30
C GLY A 232 -7.79 28.53 4.81
N LYS A 233 -7.36 29.55 4.06
CA LYS A 233 -7.62 29.68 2.64
C LYS A 233 -6.71 28.74 1.82
N PRO A 234 -7.24 28.01 0.81
CA PRO A 234 -6.40 27.29 -0.13
C PRO A 234 -5.80 28.23 -1.18
N GLU A 235 -4.71 27.80 -1.82
CA GLU A 235 -4.13 28.52 -2.97
C GLU A 235 -4.99 28.33 -4.23
N ALA A 236 -5.45 27.09 -4.46
CA ALA A 236 -6.29 26.76 -5.59
C ALA A 236 -7.45 25.84 -5.20
N VAL A 237 -8.55 25.94 -5.95
CA VAL A 237 -9.69 25.02 -5.90
C VAL A 237 -9.90 24.41 -7.27
N ARG A 238 -9.99 23.08 -7.32
CA ARG A 238 -10.34 22.34 -8.53
C ARG A 238 -11.77 21.82 -8.45
N THR A 239 -12.53 22.06 -9.52
CA THR A 239 -13.92 21.58 -9.67
C THR A 239 -14.13 20.95 -11.05
N ASP A 240 -15.28 20.32 -11.23
CA ASP A 240 -15.77 20.00 -12.57
C ASP A 240 -16.33 21.25 -13.28
N ARG A 241 -16.93 21.05 -14.46
CA ARG A 241 -17.58 22.10 -15.26
C ARG A 241 -19.06 22.31 -14.89
N GLY A 242 -19.50 21.79 -13.75
CA GLY A 242 -20.87 21.93 -13.29
C GLY A 242 -21.28 23.40 -13.14
N GLY A 243 -22.55 23.70 -13.40
CA GLY A 243 -23.08 25.06 -13.29
C GLY A 243 -22.92 25.66 -11.89
N ALA A 244 -22.90 24.81 -10.85
CA ALA A 244 -22.64 25.20 -9.46
C ALA A 244 -21.29 25.91 -9.27
N PHE A 245 -20.27 25.51 -10.02
CA PHE A 245 -18.90 26.00 -9.85
C PHE A 245 -18.51 27.03 -10.91
N THR A 246 -19.15 27.00 -12.08
CA THR A 246 -18.74 27.81 -13.25
C THR A 246 -19.61 29.04 -13.49
N ALA A 247 -20.72 29.19 -12.77
CA ALA A 247 -21.54 30.41 -12.83
C ALA A 247 -20.72 31.66 -12.46
N ARG A 248 -20.98 32.77 -13.15
CA ARG A 248 -20.30 34.07 -12.99
C ARG A 248 -21.24 35.29 -13.14
N LYS A 249 -22.55 35.04 -13.16
CA LYS A 249 -23.59 36.05 -13.39
C LYS A 249 -23.77 36.99 -12.20
N HIS A 250 -23.60 36.49 -10.99
CA HIS A 250 -23.78 37.24 -9.74
C HIS A 250 -22.49 37.25 -8.92
N GLU A 251 -22.29 38.28 -8.08
CA GLU A 251 -21.12 38.37 -7.19
C GLU A 251 -21.06 37.22 -6.17
N GLY A 252 -22.22 36.69 -5.79
CA GLY A 252 -22.34 35.49 -4.96
C GLY A 252 -21.99 34.19 -5.68
N ASP A 253 -21.72 34.22 -6.98
CA ASP A 253 -21.39 33.00 -7.72
C ASP A 253 -20.00 32.46 -7.33
N PHE A 254 -19.85 31.14 -7.33
CA PHE A 254 -18.68 30.44 -6.79
C PHE A 254 -17.37 30.90 -7.41
N ALA A 255 -17.32 31.03 -8.73
CA ALA A 255 -16.13 31.51 -9.42
C ALA A 255 -15.80 32.98 -9.08
N ARG A 256 -16.82 33.82 -8.83
CA ARG A 256 -16.62 35.22 -8.39
C ARG A 256 -16.14 35.30 -6.95
N VAL A 257 -16.66 34.44 -6.08
CA VAL A 257 -16.18 34.33 -4.70
C VAL A 257 -14.73 33.86 -4.66
N LEU A 258 -14.33 32.88 -5.48
CA LEU A 258 -12.92 32.48 -5.59
C LEU A 258 -12.02 33.63 -6.05
N GLU A 259 -12.45 34.41 -7.05
CA GLU A 259 -11.73 35.62 -7.50
C GLU A 259 -11.58 36.64 -6.36
N ALA A 260 -12.66 36.94 -5.64
CA ALA A 260 -12.64 37.89 -4.53
C ALA A 260 -11.75 37.43 -3.36
N GLU A 261 -11.70 36.12 -3.11
CA GLU A 261 -10.83 35.52 -2.11
C GLU A 261 -9.38 35.34 -2.61
N MET A 262 -9.06 35.68 -3.86
CA MET A 262 -7.75 35.41 -4.48
C MET A 262 -7.36 33.92 -4.40
N ILE A 263 -8.27 33.05 -4.83
CA ILE A 263 -8.09 31.60 -4.92
C ILE A 263 -8.17 31.19 -6.39
N ASP A 264 -7.16 30.47 -6.88
CA ASP A 264 -7.12 30.04 -8.27
C ASP A 264 -8.19 28.98 -8.56
N HIS A 265 -9.03 29.21 -9.57
CA HIS A 265 -10.07 28.26 -9.96
C HIS A 265 -9.60 27.36 -11.12
N ILE A 266 -9.30 26.11 -10.80
CA ILE A 266 -8.88 25.09 -11.77
C ILE A 266 -10.09 24.27 -12.22
N VAL A 267 -10.66 24.61 -13.37
CA VAL A 267 -11.78 23.85 -13.93
C VAL A 267 -11.28 22.64 -14.72
N GLY A 268 -11.73 21.44 -14.35
CA GLY A 268 -11.38 20.20 -15.06
C GLY A 268 -11.74 20.27 -16.55
N ARG A 269 -10.84 19.79 -17.42
CA ARG A 269 -11.17 19.63 -18.86
C ARG A 269 -12.07 18.41 -19.04
N SER A 270 -13.15 18.54 -19.81
CA SER A 270 -13.94 17.38 -20.29
C SER A 270 -12.99 16.38 -20.94
N TYR A 271 -13.15 15.09 -20.62
CA TYR A 271 -12.34 13.97 -21.11
C TYR A 271 -10.89 13.85 -20.59
N HIS A 272 -10.49 14.62 -19.55
CA HIS A 272 -9.23 14.40 -18.82
C HIS A 272 -9.49 14.06 -17.32
N PRO A 273 -9.93 12.82 -17.01
CA PRO A 273 -10.31 12.37 -15.66
C PRO A 273 -9.14 12.29 -14.65
N GLN A 274 -7.92 12.65 -15.06
CA GLN A 274 -6.69 12.39 -14.32
C GLN A 274 -6.52 13.26 -13.05
N GLY A 275 -7.35 14.29 -12.86
CA GLY A 275 -7.21 15.23 -11.73
C GLY A 275 -8.33 15.23 -10.68
N GLY A 276 -9.45 14.51 -10.89
CA GLY A 276 -10.60 14.49 -9.96
C GLY A 276 -10.66 13.25 -9.06
N GLY A 277 -9.80 12.26 -9.29
CA GLY A 277 -9.98 10.91 -8.72
C GLY A 277 -9.94 10.84 -7.18
N LYS A 278 -9.41 11.85 -6.47
CA LYS A 278 -9.35 11.85 -5.00
C LYS A 278 -10.70 12.17 -4.37
N VAL A 279 -11.39 13.20 -4.87
CA VAL A 279 -12.73 13.57 -4.39
C VAL A 279 -13.77 12.53 -4.82
N GLU A 280 -13.65 11.99 -6.04
CA GLU A 280 -14.47 10.86 -6.50
C GLU A 280 -14.27 9.62 -5.62
N ALA A 281 -13.03 9.33 -5.21
CA ALA A 281 -12.74 8.22 -4.30
C ALA A 281 -13.34 8.43 -2.89
N LEU A 282 -13.37 9.68 -2.39
CA LEU A 282 -14.06 10.03 -1.15
C LEU A 282 -15.57 9.80 -1.30
N ILE A 283 -16.20 10.35 -2.34
CA ILE A 283 -17.63 10.16 -2.62
C ILE A 283 -17.96 8.67 -2.72
N GLY A 284 -17.16 7.89 -3.46
CA GLY A 284 -17.34 6.45 -3.56
C GLY A 284 -17.18 5.72 -2.22
N THR A 285 -16.34 6.24 -1.32
CA THR A 285 -16.20 5.71 0.05
C THR A 285 -17.44 6.05 0.88
N ILE A 286 -17.93 7.28 0.85
CA ILE A 286 -19.16 7.68 1.54
C ILE A 286 -20.35 6.83 1.06
N ARG A 287 -20.48 6.62 -0.26
CA ARG A 287 -21.52 5.74 -0.80
C ARG A 287 -21.43 4.33 -0.24
N ARG A 288 -20.28 3.67 -0.41
CA ARG A 288 -20.12 2.25 -0.01
C ARG A 288 -20.16 2.00 1.49
N GLU A 289 -19.71 2.96 2.30
CA GLU A 289 -19.48 2.74 3.72
C GLU A 289 -20.53 3.40 4.61
N LEU A 290 -21.32 4.33 4.09
CA LEU A 290 -22.40 4.97 4.81
C LEU A 290 -23.75 4.75 4.11
N TRP A 291 -23.91 5.16 2.85
CA TRP A 291 -25.22 5.11 2.16
C TRP A 291 -25.67 3.71 1.72
N ASP A 292 -24.74 2.82 1.35
CA ASP A 292 -25.04 1.43 1.00
C ASP A 292 -25.32 0.59 2.27
N VAL A 293 -25.03 1.12 3.47
CA VAL A 293 -25.08 0.39 4.75
C VAL A 293 -26.20 0.89 5.67
N GLU A 294 -26.51 2.19 5.65
CA GLU A 294 -27.53 2.82 6.48
C GLU A 294 -28.66 3.40 5.60
N HIS A 295 -29.91 3.13 5.99
CA HIS A 295 -31.07 3.80 5.41
C HIS A 295 -31.35 5.10 6.16
N PHE A 296 -31.67 6.16 5.42
CA PHE A 296 -31.94 7.48 5.98
C PHE A 296 -33.39 7.90 5.73
N ASP A 297 -34.15 8.02 6.83
CA ASP A 297 -35.54 8.47 6.87
C ASP A 297 -35.70 9.98 7.06
N ASP A 298 -34.58 10.70 7.26
CA ASP A 298 -34.58 12.15 7.44
C ASP A 298 -33.24 12.77 7.02
N ARG A 299 -33.30 13.97 6.44
CA ARG A 299 -32.12 14.74 6.02
C ARG A 299 -31.25 15.15 7.22
N ALA A 300 -31.85 15.56 8.34
CA ALA A 300 -31.06 16.00 9.49
C ALA A 300 -30.29 14.81 10.09
N ARG A 301 -30.91 13.62 10.16
CA ARG A 301 -30.21 12.37 10.52
C ARG A 301 -29.08 12.07 9.53
N ALA A 302 -29.33 12.11 8.22
CA ALA A 302 -28.30 11.89 7.21
C ALA A 302 -27.12 12.86 7.35
N GLN A 303 -27.39 14.15 7.60
CA GLN A 303 -26.35 15.17 7.79
C GLN A 303 -25.51 14.93 9.05
N ARG A 304 -26.13 14.53 10.17
CA ARG A 304 -25.40 14.17 11.40
C ARG A 304 -24.49 12.96 11.17
N ARG A 305 -25.04 11.89 10.59
CA ARG A 305 -24.32 10.65 10.31
C ARG A 305 -23.19 10.85 9.30
N LEU A 306 -23.40 11.68 8.28
CA LEU A 306 -22.34 12.10 7.35
C LEU A 306 -21.21 12.83 8.07
N SER A 307 -21.54 13.76 8.98
CA SER A 307 -20.54 14.54 9.72
C SER A 307 -19.72 13.64 10.66
N GLU A 308 -20.39 12.73 11.37
CA GLU A 308 -19.73 11.72 12.21
C GLU A 308 -18.83 10.79 11.38
N PHE A 309 -19.32 10.32 10.23
CA PHE A 309 -18.55 9.49 9.32
C PHE A 309 -17.30 10.21 8.79
N LEU A 310 -17.42 11.47 8.40
CA LEU A 310 -16.29 12.26 7.90
C LEU A 310 -15.27 12.58 9.00
N GLY A 311 -15.71 12.77 10.24
CA GLY A 311 -14.80 12.82 11.40
C GLY A 311 -14.01 11.52 11.55
N GLN A 312 -14.67 10.37 11.48
CA GLN A 312 -14.00 9.07 11.52
C GLN A 312 -13.09 8.83 10.31
N TYR A 313 -13.50 9.27 9.11
CA TYR A 313 -12.69 9.22 7.90
C TYR A 313 -11.39 10.01 8.09
N ASN A 314 -11.49 11.25 8.58
CA ASN A 314 -10.34 12.12 8.77
C ASN A 314 -9.39 11.61 9.87
N GLU A 315 -9.91 11.03 10.95
CA GLU A 315 -9.11 10.74 12.15
C GLU A 315 -8.75 9.27 12.34
N ARG A 316 -9.59 8.34 11.87
CA ARG A 316 -9.54 6.93 12.27
C ARG A 316 -9.46 5.96 11.10
N ARG A 317 -9.55 6.44 9.87
CA ARG A 317 -9.38 5.62 8.67
C ARG A 317 -7.94 5.65 8.21
N ALA A 318 -7.28 4.51 8.09
CA ALA A 318 -5.99 4.39 7.43
C ALA A 318 -6.16 4.43 5.91
N HIS A 319 -5.33 5.22 5.21
CA HIS A 319 -5.38 5.39 3.76
C HIS A 319 -4.13 4.85 3.09
N MET A 320 -4.31 3.83 2.25
CA MET A 320 -3.21 3.24 1.48
C MET A 320 -2.57 4.21 0.48
N GLY A 321 -3.28 5.27 0.07
CA GLY A 321 -2.75 6.30 -0.83
C GLY A 321 -1.80 7.29 -0.15
N ILE A 322 -1.68 7.24 1.18
CA ILE A 322 -0.79 8.06 2.01
C ILE A 322 -0.11 7.17 3.08
N ASP A 323 0.42 6.02 2.63
CA ASP A 323 1.22 5.08 3.43
C ASP A 323 0.55 4.47 4.69
N GLY A 324 -0.78 4.49 4.72
CA GLY A 324 -1.57 3.97 5.84
C GLY A 324 -1.77 4.99 6.97
N LEU A 325 -1.38 6.25 6.76
CA LEU A 325 -1.73 7.37 7.61
C LEU A 325 -3.22 7.68 7.54
N THR A 326 -3.74 8.37 8.56
CA THR A 326 -5.06 8.99 8.48
C THR A 326 -4.91 10.35 7.79
N PRO A 327 -5.98 10.90 7.20
CA PRO A 327 -5.92 12.22 6.60
C PRO A 327 -5.46 13.30 7.58
N ALA A 328 -5.90 13.23 8.84
CA ALA A 328 -5.49 14.14 9.89
C ALA A 328 -4.02 14.01 10.28
N ASP A 329 -3.40 12.84 10.15
CA ASP A 329 -1.95 12.69 10.40
C ASP A 329 -1.15 13.55 9.42
N ARG A 330 -1.53 13.53 8.13
CA ARG A 330 -0.85 14.31 7.10
C ARG A 330 -1.22 15.79 7.14
N TYR A 331 -2.50 16.10 7.30
CA TYR A 331 -3.01 17.48 7.28
C TYR A 331 -2.38 18.33 8.40
N PHE A 332 -2.24 17.77 9.60
CA PHE A 332 -1.63 18.44 10.75
C PHE A 332 -0.12 18.21 10.89
N GLY A 333 0.56 17.65 9.88
CA GLY A 333 2.03 17.52 9.87
C GLY A 333 2.59 16.51 10.88
N ARG A 334 1.83 15.48 11.25
CA ARG A 334 2.21 14.45 12.22
C ARG A 334 2.68 13.14 11.57
N ALA A 335 2.83 13.13 10.23
CA ALA A 335 3.13 11.94 9.45
C ALA A 335 4.35 11.17 9.97
N ASP A 336 5.50 11.83 10.12
CA ASP A 336 6.76 11.18 10.52
C ASP A 336 6.69 10.61 11.94
N GLN A 337 6.13 11.38 12.88
CA GLN A 337 5.94 10.96 14.27
C GLN A 337 5.05 9.72 14.34
N VAL A 338 3.95 9.71 13.59
CA VAL A 338 3.01 8.60 13.54
C VAL A 338 3.64 7.36 12.91
N LEU A 339 4.38 7.50 11.81
CA LEU A 339 5.07 6.37 11.18
C LEU A 339 6.11 5.77 12.12
N ALA A 340 6.89 6.60 12.81
CA ALA A 340 7.84 6.16 13.81
C ALA A 340 7.16 5.38 14.96
N GLN A 341 6.01 5.86 15.44
CA GLN A 341 5.21 5.17 16.46
C GLN A 341 4.69 3.80 15.97
N ILE A 342 4.13 3.74 14.76
CA ILE A 342 3.66 2.47 14.16
C ILE A 342 4.80 1.46 14.07
N ASP A 343 5.98 1.90 13.67
CA ASP A 343 7.15 1.05 13.56
C ASP A 343 7.68 0.60 14.94
N ALA A 344 7.68 1.49 15.94
CA ALA A 344 8.03 1.14 17.31
C ALA A 344 7.08 0.06 17.88
N ILE A 345 5.76 0.22 17.70
CA ILE A 345 4.75 -0.76 18.13
C ILE A 345 4.98 -2.11 17.44
N SER A 346 5.23 -2.07 16.12
CA SER A 346 5.49 -3.28 15.34
C SER A 346 6.75 -4.01 15.80
N ARG A 347 7.84 -3.29 16.11
CA ARG A 347 9.09 -3.88 16.62
C ARG A 347 8.90 -4.49 18.01
N LYS A 348 8.22 -3.76 18.92
CA LYS A 348 7.90 -4.27 20.27
C LYS A 348 7.12 -5.58 20.18
N ARG A 349 6.14 -5.65 19.27
CA ARG A 349 5.38 -6.88 19.02
C ARG A 349 6.25 -8.02 18.50
N GLN A 350 7.14 -7.76 17.53
CA GLN A 350 8.05 -8.78 17.01
C GLN A 350 8.98 -9.31 18.12
N GLY A 351 9.54 -8.43 18.95
CA GLY A 351 10.34 -8.83 20.11
C GLY A 351 9.54 -9.68 21.11
N GLY A 352 8.30 -9.29 21.43
CA GLY A 352 7.43 -10.07 22.32
C GLY A 352 7.02 -11.44 21.75
N LEU A 353 6.87 -11.57 20.42
CA LEU A 353 6.64 -12.86 19.75
C LEU A 353 7.87 -13.76 19.76
N LEU A 354 9.08 -13.19 19.68
CA LEU A 354 10.33 -13.95 19.81
C LEU A 354 10.49 -14.50 21.23
N LEU A 355 10.16 -13.71 22.26
CA LEU A 355 10.23 -14.13 23.66
C LEU A 355 9.18 -15.20 24.06
N ARG A 356 8.10 -15.36 23.28
CA ARG A 356 7.06 -16.37 23.52
C ARG A 356 7.40 -17.76 22.98
N ASP A 357 8.45 -17.87 22.18
CA ASP A 357 8.93 -19.15 21.69
C ASP A 357 10.31 -19.43 22.32
N PRO A 358 10.36 -20.16 23.45
CA PRO A 358 11.62 -20.45 24.14
C PRO A 358 12.60 -21.26 23.29
N SER A 359 12.16 -21.87 22.18
CA SER A 359 13.01 -22.62 21.25
C SER A 359 14.02 -21.77 20.46
N VAL A 360 13.87 -20.43 20.46
CA VAL A 360 14.85 -19.52 19.82
C VAL A 360 16.07 -19.26 20.72
N PHE A 361 15.98 -19.63 22.00
CA PHE A 361 17.08 -19.67 22.94
C PHE A 361 17.46 -21.13 23.24
N GLU A 362 17.97 -21.86 22.25
CA GLU A 362 18.91 -22.94 22.59
C GLU A 362 20.23 -22.27 22.98
N GLU A 363 20.32 -21.93 24.25
CA GLU A 363 21.56 -21.61 24.90
C GLU A 363 22.39 -22.90 24.97
N LEU A 364 23.54 -22.94 24.30
CA LEU A 364 24.60 -23.88 24.63
C LEU A 364 25.13 -23.47 26.01
N CYS A 365 24.45 -23.89 27.07
CA CYS A 365 24.98 -23.83 28.42
C CYS A 365 26.25 -24.70 28.48
N PRO A 366 27.43 -24.16 28.82
CA PRO A 366 28.45 -24.98 29.46
C PRO A 366 27.91 -25.27 30.85
N ALA A 367 27.37 -26.47 31.05
CA ALA A 367 26.93 -26.94 32.36
C ALA A 367 28.12 -26.87 33.35
N ALA A 368 28.14 -25.90 34.29
CA ALA A 368 29.03 -25.99 35.44
C ALA A 368 28.75 -25.07 36.66
N THR A 369 28.29 -23.82 36.56
CA THR A 369 28.61 -22.85 37.65
C THR A 369 27.48 -22.17 38.41
N GLY A 370 26.20 -22.36 38.08
CA GLY A 370 25.08 -21.87 38.93
C GLY A 370 25.05 -20.35 39.21
N ALA A 371 25.79 -19.53 38.45
CA ALA A 371 25.78 -18.08 38.59
C ALA A 371 24.53 -17.46 37.91
N PRO A 372 23.92 -16.41 38.49
CA PRO A 372 22.79 -15.74 37.86
C PRO A 372 23.23 -15.08 36.54
N VAL A 373 22.54 -15.41 35.45
CA VAL A 373 22.83 -14.87 34.11
C VAL A 373 22.24 -13.47 33.98
N GLU A 374 23.08 -12.45 33.81
CA GLU A 374 22.65 -11.11 33.41
C GLU A 374 22.16 -11.15 31.95
N VAL A 375 20.84 -11.16 31.76
CA VAL A 375 20.21 -11.32 30.44
C VAL A 375 20.44 -10.11 29.54
N LEU A 376 20.29 -8.88 30.06
CA LEU A 376 20.52 -7.67 29.27
C LEU A 376 20.92 -6.49 30.18
N ARG A 377 22.06 -5.85 29.88
CA ARG A 377 22.55 -4.68 30.61
C ARG A 377 23.17 -3.65 29.67
N LEU A 378 22.71 -2.41 29.74
CA LEU A 378 23.36 -1.28 29.07
C LEU A 378 24.39 -0.68 30.03
N CYS A 379 25.67 -0.66 29.64
CA CYS A 379 26.77 -0.18 30.46
C CYS A 379 27.57 0.90 29.72
N ILE A 380 28.21 1.79 30.47
CA ILE A 380 29.23 2.69 29.96
C ILE A 380 30.54 2.29 30.63
N VAL A 381 31.53 1.88 29.83
CA VAL A 381 32.86 1.49 30.30
C VAL A 381 33.87 2.29 29.49
N ASP A 382 34.71 3.08 30.16
CA ASP A 382 35.76 3.91 29.53
C ASP A 382 35.27 4.81 28.38
N GLY A 383 34.09 5.40 28.53
CA GLY A 383 33.48 6.28 27.52
C GLY A 383 32.94 5.56 26.28
N GLN A 384 32.94 4.22 26.27
CA GLN A 384 32.23 3.41 25.29
C GLN A 384 30.92 2.90 25.88
N MET A 385 29.84 3.07 25.12
CA MET A 385 28.57 2.45 25.45
C MET A 385 28.60 1.01 24.94
N GLU A 386 28.29 0.06 25.82
CA GLU A 386 28.24 -1.36 25.50
C GLU A 386 26.87 -1.93 25.92
N LEU A 387 26.31 -2.80 25.06
CA LEU A 387 25.19 -3.66 25.43
C LEU A 387 25.77 -5.04 25.79
N ARG A 388 25.50 -5.50 27.01
CA ARG A 388 25.79 -6.87 27.43
C ARG A 388 24.53 -7.69 27.31
N PHE A 389 24.57 -8.77 26.53
CA PHE A 389 23.45 -9.69 26.36
C PHE A 389 23.94 -11.12 26.57
N CYS A 390 23.47 -11.78 27.62
CA CYS A 390 23.94 -13.12 28.03
C CYS A 390 25.48 -13.23 28.07
N GLY A 391 26.15 -12.20 28.62
CA GLY A 391 27.63 -12.15 28.68
C GLY A 391 28.35 -11.74 27.39
N ALA A 392 27.69 -11.72 26.23
CA ALA A 392 28.25 -11.20 24.98
C ALA A 392 28.28 -9.67 24.99
N ARG A 393 29.39 -9.08 24.56
CA ARG A 393 29.60 -7.63 24.50
C ARG A 393 29.34 -7.10 23.10
N LEU A 394 28.38 -6.19 22.96
CA LEU A 394 28.13 -5.47 21.72
C LEU A 394 28.54 -3.99 21.89
N PRO A 395 29.65 -3.54 21.27
CA PRO A 395 30.06 -2.14 21.36
C PRO A 395 29.10 -1.27 20.54
N LEU A 396 28.46 -0.29 21.18
CA LEU A 396 27.50 0.64 20.56
C LEU A 396 28.16 1.95 20.11
N GLY A 397 29.45 2.12 20.36
CA GLY A 397 30.25 3.28 19.96
C GLY A 397 30.74 4.11 21.14
N ARG A 398 31.62 5.08 20.86
CA ARG A 398 32.08 6.06 21.86
C ARG A 398 31.01 7.11 22.08
N ILE A 399 30.76 7.44 23.34
CA ILE A 399 29.95 8.60 23.70
C ILE A 399 30.81 9.82 23.39
N ARG A 400 30.42 10.58 22.35
CA ARG A 400 31.00 11.90 22.11
C ARG A 400 30.40 12.83 23.16
N GLY A 401 31.23 13.22 24.13
CA GLY A 401 30.90 14.25 25.11
C GLY A 401 30.74 15.62 24.47
#